data_AF-A0A9P7F001-F1
#
_entry.id   AF-A0A9P7F001-F1
#
_cell.length_a   1.000
_cell.length_b   1.000
_cell.length_c   1.000
_cell.angle_alpha   90.00
_cell.angle_beta   90.00
_cell.angle_gamma   90.00
#
_symmetry.space_group_name_H-M   'P 1'
#
loop_
_entity.id
_entity.type
_entity.pdbx_description
1 polymer ?
#
loop_
_entity_poly.entity_id
_entity_poly.type
_entity_poly.pdbx_seq_one_letter_code
_entity_poly.pdbx_strand_id
1 'polypeptide(L)'
;MSDLDESIELDRDALLLRPPGHLYRYKSLNNLALSLQDRFKQGGIMSDLDQSIELHRDALLLCPPGHSDRSMSLNNLALSLRDRFMQHGIMSDLDESIKLHRDALLLRPPAFSLYSQLSQLSHAASRSDLCVAKSWVAFADTLDHASALLAYQTALKFLDQQVALLSSSSHHFDVIREAVFSLATDAFSCSVRHRALMTAVELVEQGRAVFWTQLACFSTPLDELSVSGDTATALADEFRWLSFRLRDAFDQSTEDQSPQIRQLTMQWDDVVSRICMLPTFSWFLLPPLFSDLQKAAEDGPVIIVNASQYRCDALIILSDEDPVHVPIDITQTEVADLSSEFQSLSKQFGSLDVQLKLVSILHKLWHGVIGPVVQALRVSNICRGSRIWWCPTAEFMLLPLHAAGAYEKKRDSLSHIYISSYTPTLATLVHARRQVSQDGSPQHFVAIGQGHPDGGKPLECVAPEVAVIAERLAPVVSSFTRLEDSDATVMGDEKSPDESIHLAAAMQFSGFRSVIGSMWSVDDEVAQEVVSGFYDNLIDDSGRLDCTRAATALHNALKKLQRSDIPLEQQIVFVHLGV
;
A
#
# COMPACT_ATOMS: atom_id res chain seq x y z
N MET A 1 -24.39 -32.04 3.86
CA MET A 1 -24.98 -32.93 2.84
C MET A 1 -26.50 -32.85 2.86
N SER A 2 -27.19 -33.22 3.95
CA SER A 2 -28.67 -33.12 4.06
C SER A 2 -29.26 -31.77 3.61
N ASP A 3 -28.73 -30.66 4.14
CA ASP A 3 -29.27 -29.33 3.84
C ASP A 3 -29.03 -28.87 2.39
N LEU A 4 -27.94 -29.33 1.76
CA LEU A 4 -27.65 -29.05 0.35
C LEU A 4 -28.52 -29.88 -0.60
N ASP A 5 -28.78 -31.13 -0.25
CA ASP A 5 -29.69 -31.98 -1.01
C ASP A 5 -31.12 -31.43 -0.93
N GLU A 6 -31.55 -30.94 0.22
CA GLU A 6 -32.83 -30.24 0.38
C GLU A 6 -32.89 -28.94 -0.43
N SER A 7 -31.82 -28.13 -0.42
CA SER A 7 -31.74 -26.91 -1.24
C SER A 7 -31.87 -27.21 -2.74
N ILE A 8 -31.18 -28.25 -3.23
CA ILE A 8 -31.23 -28.66 -4.64
C ILE A 8 -32.64 -29.12 -5.03
N GLU A 9 -33.33 -29.89 -4.18
CA GLU A 9 -34.71 -30.32 -4.45
C GLU A 9 -35.67 -29.12 -4.48
N LEU A 10 -35.54 -28.18 -3.54
CA LEU A 10 -36.33 -26.95 -3.53
C LEU A 10 -36.07 -26.07 -4.76
N ASP A 11 -34.82 -25.96 -5.21
CA ASP A 11 -34.47 -25.23 -6.43
C ASP A 11 -34.99 -25.92 -7.71
N ARG A 12 -35.01 -27.26 -7.74
CA ARG A 12 -35.65 -28.05 -8.81
C ARG A 12 -37.15 -27.80 -8.86
N ASP A 13 -37.82 -27.83 -7.72
CA ASP A 13 -39.25 -27.51 -7.62
C ASP A 13 -39.54 -26.07 -8.07
N ALA A 14 -38.72 -25.12 -7.63
CA ALA A 14 -38.81 -23.73 -8.06
C ALA A 14 -38.63 -23.56 -9.57
N LEU A 15 -37.76 -24.36 -10.19
CA LEU A 15 -37.56 -24.38 -11.64
C LEU A 15 -38.76 -24.99 -12.40
N LEU A 16 -39.41 -26.00 -11.84
CA LEU A 16 -40.65 -26.59 -12.39
C LEU A 16 -41.80 -25.59 -12.37
N LEU A 17 -41.89 -24.73 -11.34
CA LEU A 17 -42.90 -23.68 -11.23
C LEU A 17 -42.70 -22.52 -12.21
N ARG A 18 -41.54 -22.42 -12.88
CA ARG A 18 -41.23 -21.36 -13.85
C ARG A 18 -40.99 -21.94 -15.24
N PRO A 19 -42.02 -22.31 -16.02
CA PRO A 19 -41.87 -23.00 -17.30
C PRO A 19 -41.09 -22.19 -18.36
N PRO A 20 -40.63 -22.81 -19.47
CA PRO A 20 -39.95 -22.11 -20.56
C PRO A 20 -40.73 -20.88 -21.03
N GLY A 21 -40.06 -19.72 -21.11
CA GLY A 21 -40.67 -18.41 -21.42
C GLY A 21 -41.06 -17.57 -20.19
N HIS A 22 -41.00 -18.11 -18.98
CA HIS A 22 -41.24 -17.34 -17.75
C HIS A 22 -40.10 -16.33 -17.49
N LEU A 23 -40.46 -15.07 -17.22
CA LEU A 23 -39.52 -13.95 -17.07
C LEU A 23 -38.40 -14.20 -16.05
N TYR A 24 -38.70 -14.86 -14.92
CA TYR A 24 -37.71 -15.16 -13.87
C TYR A 24 -37.13 -16.58 -13.91
N ARG A 25 -37.28 -17.30 -15.02
CA ARG A 25 -36.75 -18.67 -15.13
C ARG A 25 -35.22 -18.70 -15.01
N TYR A 26 -34.52 -17.70 -15.55
CA TYR A 26 -33.06 -17.56 -15.43
C TYR A 26 -32.58 -17.52 -13.98
N LYS A 27 -33.33 -16.88 -13.05
CA LYS A 27 -32.98 -16.86 -11.62
C LYS A 27 -33.04 -18.24 -10.99
N SER A 28 -34.07 -19.04 -11.31
CA SER A 28 -34.17 -20.41 -10.80
C SER A 28 -33.09 -21.33 -11.37
N LEU A 29 -32.74 -21.15 -12.65
CA LEU A 29 -31.62 -21.87 -13.26
C LEU A 29 -30.29 -21.51 -12.58
N ASN A 30 -30.03 -20.22 -12.34
CA ASN A 30 -28.82 -19.77 -11.64
C ASN A 30 -28.76 -20.29 -10.20
N ASN A 31 -29.87 -20.26 -9.44
CA ASN A 31 -29.88 -20.74 -8.06
C ASN A 31 -29.62 -22.25 -8.00
N LEU A 32 -30.30 -23.05 -8.84
CA LEU A 32 -30.06 -24.48 -8.93
C LEU A 32 -28.60 -24.80 -9.30
N ALA A 33 -28.05 -24.05 -10.26
CA ALA A 33 -26.66 -24.21 -10.69
C ALA A 33 -25.66 -23.89 -9.56
N LEU A 34 -25.93 -22.85 -8.75
CA LEU A 34 -25.12 -22.51 -7.57
C LEU A 34 -25.20 -23.60 -6.49
N SER A 35 -26.41 -24.09 -6.17
CA SER A 35 -26.61 -25.18 -5.21
C SER A 35 -25.85 -26.46 -5.61
N LEU A 36 -25.84 -26.78 -6.91
CA LEU A 36 -25.08 -27.90 -7.46
C LEU A 36 -23.55 -27.64 -7.43
N GLN A 37 -23.11 -26.42 -7.73
CA GLN A 37 -21.71 -26.03 -7.63
C GLN A 37 -21.19 -26.13 -6.19
N ASP A 38 -21.99 -25.71 -5.20
CA ASP A 38 -21.61 -25.78 -3.79
C ASP A 38 -21.56 -27.22 -3.28
N ARG A 39 -22.49 -28.08 -3.73
CA ARG A 39 -22.40 -29.52 -3.46
C ARG A 39 -21.18 -30.15 -4.13
N PHE A 40 -20.83 -29.75 -5.34
CA PHE A 40 -19.59 -30.16 -5.98
C PHE A 40 -18.36 -29.76 -5.16
N LYS A 41 -18.26 -28.51 -4.70
CA LYS A 41 -17.12 -28.03 -3.89
C LYS A 41 -16.96 -28.83 -2.58
N GLN A 42 -18.04 -29.31 -2.00
CA GLN A 42 -18.00 -30.09 -0.76
C GLN A 42 -17.83 -31.61 -0.98
N GLY A 43 -18.39 -32.16 -2.06
CA GLY A 43 -18.51 -33.60 -2.28
C GLY A 43 -17.72 -34.15 -3.46
N GLY A 44 -17.14 -33.30 -4.32
CA GLY A 44 -16.36 -33.68 -5.50
C GLY A 44 -17.17 -34.39 -6.60
N ILE A 45 -18.51 -34.31 -6.57
CA ILE A 45 -19.39 -35.00 -7.52
C ILE A 45 -19.38 -34.26 -8.86
N MET A 46 -18.58 -34.75 -9.81
CA MET A 46 -18.37 -34.08 -11.11
C MET A 46 -19.65 -33.85 -11.91
N SER A 47 -20.61 -34.79 -11.84
CA SER A 47 -21.89 -34.64 -12.55
C SER A 47 -22.67 -33.40 -12.12
N ASP A 48 -22.50 -32.95 -10.87
CA ASP A 48 -23.15 -31.74 -10.38
C ASP A 48 -22.52 -30.49 -10.98
N LEU A 49 -21.21 -30.49 -11.19
CA LEU A 49 -20.50 -29.40 -11.82
C LEU A 49 -20.82 -29.29 -13.31
N ASP A 50 -20.86 -30.42 -14.02
CA ASP A 50 -21.29 -30.45 -15.42
C ASP A 50 -22.73 -29.95 -15.57
N GLN A 51 -23.63 -30.41 -14.68
CA GLN A 51 -25.01 -29.94 -14.65
C GLN A 51 -25.11 -28.44 -14.31
N SER A 52 -24.29 -27.95 -13.38
CA SER A 52 -24.22 -26.52 -13.04
C SER A 52 -23.81 -25.67 -14.24
N ILE A 53 -22.80 -26.10 -15.01
CA ILE A 53 -22.34 -25.43 -16.23
C ILE A 53 -23.46 -25.37 -17.28
N GLU A 54 -24.18 -26.48 -17.50
CA GLU A 54 -25.32 -26.51 -18.43
C GLU A 54 -26.43 -25.54 -18.00
N LEU A 55 -26.79 -25.55 -16.71
CA LEU A 55 -27.82 -24.66 -16.17
C LEU A 55 -27.41 -23.18 -16.23
N HIS A 56 -26.14 -22.86 -16.01
CA HIS A 56 -25.62 -21.50 -16.18
C HIS A 56 -25.59 -21.07 -17.66
N ARG A 57 -25.30 -21.98 -18.60
CA ARG A 57 -25.45 -21.71 -20.04
C ARG A 57 -26.90 -21.44 -20.42
N ASP A 58 -27.83 -22.22 -19.90
CA ASP A 58 -29.26 -22.01 -20.11
C ASP A 58 -29.73 -20.68 -19.51
N ALA A 59 -29.29 -20.34 -18.30
CA ALA A 59 -29.59 -19.05 -17.68
C ALA A 59 -29.04 -17.89 -18.51
N LEU A 60 -27.83 -18.03 -19.07
CA LEU A 60 -27.21 -17.03 -19.93
C LEU A 60 -27.97 -16.83 -21.25
N LEU A 61 -28.49 -17.91 -21.85
CA LEU A 61 -29.33 -17.84 -23.05
C LEU A 61 -30.61 -17.06 -22.80
N LEU A 62 -31.18 -17.13 -21.59
CA LEU A 62 -32.36 -16.37 -21.18
C LEU A 62 -32.09 -14.89 -20.85
N CYS A 63 -30.82 -14.50 -20.72
CA CYS A 63 -30.39 -13.14 -20.43
C CYS A 63 -29.72 -12.51 -21.67
N PRO A 64 -30.44 -12.07 -22.71
CA PRO A 64 -29.84 -11.53 -23.95
C PRO A 64 -29.04 -10.23 -23.73
N PRO A 65 -28.20 -9.79 -24.69
CA PRO A 65 -27.46 -8.52 -24.59
C PRO A 65 -28.38 -7.35 -24.20
N GLY A 66 -28.03 -6.62 -23.14
CA GLY A 66 -28.84 -5.55 -22.55
C GLY A 66 -29.73 -5.97 -21.36
N HIS A 67 -29.83 -7.27 -21.05
CA HIS A 67 -30.54 -7.78 -19.86
C HIS A 67 -29.76 -7.47 -18.57
N SER A 68 -30.43 -6.97 -17.53
CA SER A 68 -29.80 -6.50 -16.28
C SER A 68 -28.95 -7.57 -15.58
N ASP A 69 -29.37 -8.83 -15.66
CA ASP A 69 -28.72 -9.96 -14.97
C ASP A 69 -27.79 -10.78 -15.88
N ARG A 70 -27.47 -10.29 -17.08
CA ARG A 70 -26.57 -10.98 -18.01
C ARG A 70 -25.14 -11.06 -17.48
N SER A 71 -24.63 -9.99 -16.87
CA SER A 71 -23.29 -9.96 -16.28
C SER A 71 -23.13 -10.99 -15.15
N MET A 72 -24.12 -11.10 -14.27
CA MET A 72 -24.15 -12.10 -13.20
C MET A 72 -24.16 -13.53 -13.77
N SER A 73 -24.97 -13.78 -14.81
CA SER A 73 -25.05 -15.10 -15.45
C SER A 73 -23.73 -15.49 -16.14
N LEU A 74 -23.04 -14.52 -16.77
CA LEU A 74 -21.71 -14.73 -17.34
C LEU A 74 -20.66 -15.02 -16.27
N ASN A 75 -20.67 -14.28 -15.17
CA ASN A 75 -19.76 -14.49 -14.05
C ASN A 75 -19.93 -15.88 -13.43
N ASN A 76 -21.16 -16.32 -13.20
CA ASN A 76 -21.41 -17.62 -12.57
C ASN A 76 -21.05 -18.80 -13.49
N LEU A 77 -21.31 -18.67 -14.80
CA LEU A 77 -20.84 -19.63 -15.79
C LEU A 77 -19.31 -19.71 -15.82
N ALA A 78 -18.65 -18.55 -15.81
CA ALA A 78 -17.20 -18.47 -15.82
C ALA A 78 -16.57 -19.12 -14.57
N LEU A 79 -17.17 -18.91 -13.39
CA LEU A 79 -16.74 -19.57 -12.15
C LEU A 79 -16.91 -21.09 -12.20
N SER A 80 -18.00 -21.59 -12.80
CA SER A 80 -18.26 -23.04 -12.90
C SER A 80 -17.31 -23.72 -13.91
N LEU A 81 -17.04 -23.08 -15.04
CA LEU A 81 -16.03 -23.55 -16.00
C LEU A 81 -14.63 -23.55 -15.40
N ARG A 82 -14.30 -22.56 -14.57
CA ARG A 82 -13.05 -22.53 -13.80
C ARG A 82 -12.96 -23.72 -12.85
N ASP A 83 -14.00 -23.97 -12.06
CA ASP A 83 -14.01 -25.07 -11.10
C ASP A 83 -13.75 -26.40 -11.83
N ARG A 84 -14.25 -26.56 -13.06
CA ARG A 84 -14.00 -27.76 -13.88
C ARG A 84 -12.57 -27.81 -14.43
N PHE A 85 -12.04 -26.68 -14.88
CA PHE A 85 -10.63 -26.57 -15.27
C PHE A 85 -9.68 -26.94 -14.12
N MET A 86 -9.92 -26.44 -12.91
CA MET A 86 -9.05 -26.71 -11.75
C MET A 86 -8.96 -28.21 -11.40
N GLN A 87 -9.98 -28.98 -11.76
CA GLN A 87 -10.02 -30.43 -11.50
C GLN A 87 -9.41 -31.27 -12.61
N HIS A 88 -9.59 -30.87 -13.88
CA HIS A 88 -9.27 -31.72 -15.03
C HIS A 88 -8.30 -31.10 -16.04
N GLY A 89 -7.90 -29.85 -15.87
CA GLY A 89 -6.96 -29.15 -16.76
C GLY A 89 -7.49 -28.89 -18.17
N ILE A 90 -8.82 -28.82 -18.35
CA ILE A 90 -9.46 -28.62 -19.65
C ILE A 90 -9.27 -27.17 -20.12
N MET A 91 -8.24 -26.91 -20.92
CA MET A 91 -7.85 -25.56 -21.33
C MET A 91 -8.98 -24.77 -22.02
N SER A 92 -9.85 -25.43 -22.79
CA SER A 92 -10.97 -24.76 -23.46
C SER A 92 -11.98 -24.15 -22.48
N ASP A 93 -12.17 -24.76 -21.31
CA ASP A 93 -13.07 -24.23 -20.28
C ASP A 93 -12.49 -22.98 -19.63
N LEU A 94 -11.16 -22.94 -19.50
CA LEU A 94 -10.47 -21.77 -19.00
C LEU A 94 -10.55 -20.60 -19.99
N ASP A 95 -10.28 -20.85 -21.27
CA ASP A 95 -10.40 -19.83 -22.32
C ASP A 95 -11.83 -19.26 -22.40
N GLU A 96 -12.84 -20.13 -22.27
CA GLU A 96 -14.25 -19.74 -22.19
C GLU A 96 -14.52 -18.93 -20.92
N SER A 97 -14.05 -19.37 -19.74
CA SER A 97 -14.20 -18.65 -18.47
C SER A 97 -13.61 -17.23 -18.53
N ILE A 98 -12.37 -17.09 -19.03
CA ILE A 98 -11.72 -15.78 -19.20
C ILE A 98 -12.52 -14.90 -20.16
N LYS A 99 -12.97 -15.46 -21.28
CA LYS A 99 -13.81 -14.71 -22.25
C LYS A 99 -15.12 -14.26 -21.60
N LEU A 100 -15.78 -15.12 -20.84
CA LEU A 100 -17.05 -14.80 -20.17
C LEU A 100 -16.87 -13.76 -19.06
N HIS A 101 -15.78 -13.80 -18.28
CA HIS A 101 -15.46 -12.75 -17.32
C HIS A 101 -15.21 -11.40 -18.01
N ARG A 102 -14.50 -11.40 -19.15
CA ARG A 102 -14.35 -10.19 -19.98
C ARG A 102 -15.72 -9.72 -20.49
N ASP A 103 -16.50 -10.59 -21.12
CA ASP A 103 -17.82 -10.25 -21.65
C ASP A 103 -18.76 -9.72 -20.54
N ALA A 104 -18.68 -10.26 -19.32
CA ALA A 104 -19.44 -9.78 -18.17
C ALA A 104 -19.09 -8.34 -17.81
N LEU A 105 -17.80 -7.99 -17.86
CA LEU A 105 -17.31 -6.62 -17.69
C LEU A 105 -17.73 -5.71 -18.87
N LEU A 106 -17.87 -6.25 -20.08
CA LEU A 106 -18.27 -5.51 -21.29
C LEU A 106 -19.78 -5.16 -21.37
N LEU A 107 -20.65 -5.78 -20.56
CA LEU A 107 -22.12 -5.75 -20.73
C LEU A 107 -22.88 -4.76 -19.82
N ARG A 108 -22.19 -4.04 -18.93
CA ARG A 108 -22.75 -2.84 -18.27
C ARG A 108 -22.56 -1.63 -19.23
N PRO A 109 -23.42 -0.58 -19.22
CA PRO A 109 -23.73 0.30 -20.37
C PRO A 109 -22.50 0.96 -21.02
N PRO A 110 -22.60 1.38 -22.30
CA PRO A 110 -21.59 1.19 -23.35
C PRO A 110 -20.26 1.84 -22.99
N ALA A 111 -19.44 1.04 -22.32
CA ALA A 111 -18.16 1.45 -21.82
C ALA A 111 -17.07 0.54 -22.42
N PHE A 112 -17.18 0.17 -23.70
CA PHE A 112 -16.07 -0.53 -24.35
C PHE A 112 -15.94 -0.31 -25.86
N SER A 113 -17.00 0.12 -26.56
CA SER A 113 -16.87 0.60 -27.96
C SER A 113 -16.30 2.02 -28.08
N LEU A 114 -15.99 2.65 -26.95
CA LEU A 114 -15.30 3.95 -26.83
C LEU A 114 -13.88 3.81 -26.25
N TYR A 115 -13.46 2.60 -25.87
CA TYR A 115 -12.34 2.40 -24.95
C TYR A 115 -10.96 2.34 -25.60
N SER A 116 -10.88 2.34 -26.94
CA SER A 116 -9.63 2.68 -27.64
C SER A 116 -9.60 4.12 -28.17
N GLN A 117 -10.69 4.90 -28.03
CA GLN A 117 -10.78 6.26 -28.56
C GLN A 117 -11.06 7.36 -27.53
N LEU A 118 -11.43 7.07 -26.28
CA LEU A 118 -11.67 8.11 -25.27
C LEU A 118 -10.99 7.80 -23.93
N SER A 119 -9.76 8.31 -23.77
CA SER A 119 -9.02 8.33 -22.51
C SER A 119 -9.48 9.44 -21.55
N GLN A 120 -10.77 9.83 -21.52
CA GLN A 120 -11.15 11.05 -20.79
C GLN A 120 -12.43 11.07 -19.95
N LEU A 121 -13.24 10.01 -19.79
CA LEU A 121 -14.43 10.16 -18.93
C LEU A 121 -14.68 8.95 -18.02
N SER A 122 -14.69 9.26 -16.72
CA SER A 122 -15.44 8.66 -15.61
C SER A 122 -16.26 7.42 -15.93
N HIS A 123 -16.05 6.35 -15.17
CA HIS A 123 -17.07 5.35 -14.88
C HIS A 123 -16.78 4.74 -13.50
N ALA A 124 -17.56 5.12 -12.50
CA ALA A 124 -17.44 4.58 -11.16
C ALA A 124 -17.73 3.08 -11.09
N ALA A 125 -16.83 2.35 -10.44
CA ALA A 125 -16.93 0.91 -10.20
C ALA A 125 -17.77 0.59 -8.96
N SER A 126 -18.78 -0.27 -9.08
CA SER A 126 -19.47 -0.82 -7.90
C SER A 126 -18.58 -1.87 -7.18
N ARG A 127 -18.87 -2.20 -5.91
CA ARG A 127 -18.15 -3.27 -5.16
C ARG A 127 -18.12 -4.60 -5.93
N SER A 128 -19.18 -4.88 -6.70
CA SER A 128 -19.23 -6.02 -7.61
C SER A 128 -18.15 -6.00 -8.68
N ASP A 129 -17.81 -4.84 -9.25
CA ASP A 129 -16.87 -4.72 -10.37
C ASP A 129 -15.43 -4.94 -9.90
N LEU A 130 -15.11 -4.47 -8.69
CA LEU A 130 -13.85 -4.80 -8.02
C LEU A 130 -13.74 -6.31 -7.73
N CYS A 131 -14.83 -6.96 -7.32
CA CYS A 131 -14.85 -8.42 -7.08
C CYS A 131 -14.62 -9.22 -8.38
N VAL A 132 -15.26 -8.80 -9.49
CA VAL A 132 -15.05 -9.42 -10.81
C VAL A 132 -13.63 -9.17 -11.30
N ALA A 133 -13.09 -7.96 -11.14
CA ALA A 133 -11.71 -7.63 -11.51
C ALA A 133 -10.68 -8.45 -10.70
N LYS A 134 -10.89 -8.62 -9.40
CA LYS A 134 -10.05 -9.50 -8.55
C LYS A 134 -10.12 -10.97 -8.96
N SER A 135 -11.30 -11.44 -9.35
CA SER A 135 -11.46 -12.79 -9.88
C SER A 135 -10.69 -12.95 -11.20
N TRP A 136 -10.79 -11.97 -12.10
CA TRP A 136 -10.01 -11.94 -13.34
C TRP A 136 -8.50 -11.95 -13.07
N VAL A 137 -8.03 -11.15 -12.11
CA VAL A 137 -6.63 -11.16 -11.65
C VAL A 137 -6.21 -12.55 -11.21
N ALA A 138 -6.95 -13.18 -10.31
CA ALA A 138 -6.60 -14.49 -9.77
C ALA A 138 -6.46 -15.55 -10.89
N PHE A 139 -7.33 -15.54 -11.90
CA PHE A 139 -7.25 -16.53 -12.99
C PHE A 139 -6.20 -16.19 -14.03
N ALA A 140 -6.13 -14.93 -14.43
CA ALA A 140 -5.15 -14.51 -15.42
C ALA A 140 -3.73 -14.72 -14.90
N ASP A 141 -3.49 -14.48 -13.61
CA ASP A 141 -2.14 -14.54 -13.07
C ASP A 141 -1.68 -15.95 -12.66
N THR A 142 -2.58 -16.77 -12.09
CA THR A 142 -2.27 -18.19 -11.79
C THR A 142 -1.85 -18.97 -13.04
N LEU A 143 -2.29 -18.52 -14.21
CA LEU A 143 -2.14 -19.22 -15.48
C LEU A 143 -1.23 -18.49 -16.46
N ASP A 144 -0.51 -17.46 -15.98
CA ASP A 144 0.41 -16.63 -16.76
C ASP A 144 -0.21 -16.12 -18.09
N HIS A 145 -1.51 -15.79 -18.04
CA HIS A 145 -2.26 -15.34 -19.19
C HIS A 145 -1.86 -13.89 -19.54
N ALA A 146 -1.74 -13.59 -20.84
CA ALA A 146 -1.27 -12.30 -21.36
C ALA A 146 -2.09 -11.06 -20.92
N SER A 147 -3.22 -11.25 -20.23
CA SER A 147 -4.03 -10.17 -19.69
C SER A 147 -3.94 -9.99 -18.18
N ALA A 148 -3.05 -10.71 -17.50
CA ALA A 148 -2.85 -10.56 -16.06
C ALA A 148 -2.56 -9.10 -15.69
N LEU A 149 -1.65 -8.47 -16.43
CA LEU A 149 -1.30 -7.06 -16.21
C LEU A 149 -2.50 -6.11 -16.36
N LEU A 150 -3.30 -6.28 -17.41
CA LEU A 150 -4.51 -5.48 -17.62
C LEU A 150 -5.56 -5.72 -16.53
N ALA A 151 -5.66 -6.95 -16.03
CA ALA A 151 -6.56 -7.29 -14.93
C ALA A 151 -6.14 -6.55 -13.64
N TYR A 152 -4.84 -6.55 -13.31
CA TYR A 152 -4.30 -5.82 -12.15
C TYR A 152 -4.53 -4.31 -12.28
N GLN A 153 -4.22 -3.71 -13.44
CA GLN A 153 -4.48 -2.30 -13.72
C GLN A 153 -5.95 -1.93 -13.51
N THR A 154 -6.86 -2.78 -14.00
CA THR A 154 -8.30 -2.58 -13.86
C THR A 154 -8.74 -2.70 -12.40
N ALA A 155 -8.26 -3.71 -11.69
CA ALA A 155 -8.59 -3.94 -10.29
C ALA A 155 -8.11 -2.80 -9.39
N LEU A 156 -6.88 -2.30 -9.58
CA LEU A 156 -6.35 -1.16 -8.84
C LEU A 156 -7.10 0.13 -9.16
N LYS A 157 -7.42 0.39 -10.43
CA LYS A 157 -8.24 1.55 -10.81
C LYS A 157 -9.62 1.55 -10.14
N PHE A 158 -10.29 0.40 -10.08
CA PHE A 158 -11.58 0.27 -9.40
C PHE A 158 -11.46 0.43 -7.88
N LEU A 159 -10.33 0.03 -7.32
CA LEU A 159 -10.04 0.21 -5.91
C LEU A 159 -9.86 1.69 -5.55
N ASP A 160 -9.08 2.46 -6.32
CA ASP A 160 -8.88 3.89 -6.10
C ASP A 160 -10.21 4.65 -6.03
N GLN A 161 -11.09 4.34 -6.98
CA GLN A 161 -12.42 4.94 -7.05
C GLN A 161 -13.26 4.61 -5.81
N GLN A 162 -13.20 3.39 -5.29
CA GLN A 162 -13.95 3.03 -4.07
C GLN A 162 -13.40 3.72 -2.82
N VAL A 163 -12.08 3.85 -2.70
CA VAL A 163 -11.49 4.47 -1.50
C VAL A 163 -11.69 5.97 -1.46
N ALA A 164 -11.65 6.64 -2.61
CA ALA A 164 -12.03 8.04 -2.71
C ALA A 164 -13.47 8.31 -2.20
N LEU A 165 -14.37 7.32 -2.30
CA LEU A 165 -15.76 7.41 -1.86
C LEU A 165 -15.97 7.11 -0.36
N LEU A 166 -15.10 6.30 0.26
CA LEU A 166 -15.32 5.69 1.59
C LEU A 166 -14.55 6.38 2.75
N SER A 167 -13.97 7.56 2.51
CA SER A 167 -13.08 8.21 3.48
C SER A 167 -13.80 8.77 4.72
N SER A 168 -14.01 7.97 5.80
CA SER A 168 -13.68 8.33 7.21
C SER A 168 -14.18 7.39 8.33
N SER A 169 -14.64 6.15 8.08
CA SER A 169 -15.05 5.25 9.19
C SER A 169 -14.10 4.06 9.37
N SER A 170 -13.70 3.81 10.62
CA SER A 170 -12.79 2.74 11.03
C SER A 170 -13.29 1.33 10.64
N HIS A 171 -14.61 1.12 10.53
CA HIS A 171 -15.18 -0.16 10.12
C HIS A 171 -14.95 -0.52 8.64
N HIS A 172 -14.77 0.48 7.75
CA HIS A 172 -14.46 0.22 6.34
C HIS A 172 -12.96 -0.04 6.12
N PHE A 173 -12.12 0.36 7.07
CA PHE A 173 -10.67 0.18 7.03
C PHE A 173 -10.28 -1.30 7.04
N ASP A 174 -10.84 -2.10 7.95
CA ASP A 174 -10.49 -3.53 8.07
C ASP A 174 -10.92 -4.35 6.86
N VAL A 175 -12.11 -4.07 6.30
CA VAL A 175 -12.67 -4.78 5.13
C VAL A 175 -11.90 -4.45 3.85
N ILE A 176 -11.49 -3.20 3.66
CA ILE A 176 -10.65 -2.79 2.52
C ILE A 176 -9.24 -3.35 2.71
N ARG A 177 -8.68 -3.29 3.92
CA ARG A 177 -7.35 -3.81 4.25
C ARG A 177 -7.22 -5.30 3.94
N GLU A 178 -8.11 -6.15 4.45
CA GLU A 178 -8.08 -7.60 4.18
C GLU A 178 -8.24 -7.93 2.69
N ALA A 179 -9.05 -7.15 1.96
CA ALA A 179 -9.31 -7.40 0.55
C ALA A 179 -8.19 -6.89 -0.38
N VAL A 180 -7.32 -5.98 0.08
CA VAL A 180 -6.35 -5.23 -0.76
C VAL A 180 -4.90 -5.62 -0.50
N PHE A 181 -4.59 -6.22 0.66
CA PHE A 181 -3.23 -6.35 1.19
C PHE A 181 -2.20 -6.95 0.20
N SER A 182 -2.61 -7.80 -0.76
CA SER A 182 -1.71 -8.36 -1.77
C SER A 182 -1.86 -7.79 -3.19
N LEU A 183 -2.93 -7.04 -3.49
CA LEU A 183 -3.24 -6.70 -4.89
C LEU A 183 -2.13 -5.85 -5.55
N ALA A 184 -1.60 -4.88 -4.80
CA ALA A 184 -0.55 -3.98 -5.28
C ALA A 184 0.80 -4.69 -5.42
N THR A 185 1.16 -5.53 -4.43
CA THR A 185 2.42 -6.26 -4.43
C THR A 185 2.42 -7.38 -5.48
N ASP A 186 1.27 -8.01 -5.72
CA ASP A 186 1.08 -8.99 -6.79
C ASP A 186 1.08 -8.33 -8.16
N ALA A 187 0.45 -7.15 -8.31
CA ALA A 187 0.52 -6.36 -9.54
C ALA A 187 1.97 -5.99 -9.90
N PHE A 188 2.77 -5.61 -8.90
CA PHE A 188 4.20 -5.37 -9.06
C PHE A 188 4.93 -6.63 -9.58
N SER A 189 4.72 -7.77 -8.93
CA SER A 189 5.31 -9.05 -9.31
C SER A 189 4.93 -9.48 -10.74
N CYS A 190 3.64 -9.36 -11.10
CA CYS A 190 3.14 -9.60 -12.44
C CYS A 190 3.84 -8.69 -13.48
N SER A 191 3.97 -7.40 -13.17
CA SER A 191 4.62 -6.42 -14.05
C SER A 191 6.10 -6.74 -14.26
N VAL A 192 6.82 -7.13 -13.19
CA VAL A 192 8.22 -7.56 -13.28
C VAL A 192 8.37 -8.80 -14.16
N ARG A 193 7.50 -9.81 -14.03
CA ARG A 193 7.49 -11.00 -14.92
C ARG A 193 7.31 -10.63 -16.39
N HIS A 194 6.48 -9.64 -16.67
CA HIS A 194 6.24 -9.12 -18.02
C HIS A 194 7.28 -8.08 -18.48
N ARG A 195 8.34 -7.82 -17.70
CA ARG A 195 9.38 -6.81 -17.95
C ARG A 195 8.84 -5.37 -18.09
N ALA A 196 7.66 -5.10 -17.55
CA ALA A 196 7.05 -3.78 -17.51
C ALA A 196 7.45 -3.05 -16.21
N LEU A 197 8.75 -2.73 -16.07
CA LEU A 197 9.31 -2.27 -14.78
C LEU A 197 8.77 -0.91 -14.34
N MET A 198 8.57 0.02 -15.28
CA MET A 198 7.95 1.33 -14.98
C MET A 198 6.52 1.16 -14.47
N THR A 199 5.74 0.31 -15.15
CA THR A 199 4.37 -0.02 -14.74
C THR A 199 4.33 -0.73 -13.38
N ALA A 200 5.34 -1.53 -13.04
CA ALA A 200 5.44 -2.14 -11.71
C ALA A 200 5.49 -1.06 -10.62
N VAL A 201 6.30 -0.01 -10.83
CA VAL A 201 6.42 1.13 -9.92
C VAL A 201 5.10 1.90 -9.82
N GLU A 202 4.47 2.20 -10.95
CA GLU A 202 3.18 2.92 -10.99
C GLU A 202 2.09 2.15 -10.23
N LEU A 203 1.97 0.83 -10.44
CA LEU A 203 0.92 0.01 -9.83
C LEU A 203 1.11 -0.20 -8.33
N VAL A 204 2.35 -0.39 -7.87
CA VAL A 204 2.61 -0.51 -6.43
C VAL A 204 2.39 0.82 -5.72
N GLU A 205 2.76 1.94 -6.35
CA GLU A 205 2.49 3.27 -5.81
C GLU A 205 1.00 3.59 -5.82
N GLN A 206 0.27 3.23 -6.87
CA GLN A 206 -1.19 3.37 -6.93
C GLN A 206 -1.87 2.60 -5.79
N GLY A 207 -1.59 1.30 -5.66
CA GLY A 207 -2.22 0.47 -4.63
C GLY A 207 -1.85 0.87 -3.20
N ARG A 208 -0.67 1.46 -2.99
CA ARG A 208 -0.29 2.05 -1.70
C ARG A 208 -0.95 3.40 -1.48
N ALA A 209 -1.02 4.24 -2.51
CA ALA A 209 -1.65 5.54 -2.44
C ALA A 209 -3.06 5.41 -1.87
N VAL A 210 -3.86 4.44 -2.33
CA VAL A 210 -5.18 4.08 -1.77
C VAL A 210 -5.20 3.96 -0.24
N PHE A 211 -4.27 3.22 0.34
CA PHE A 211 -4.19 3.02 1.79
C PHE A 211 -3.83 4.33 2.53
N TRP A 212 -3.07 5.20 1.86
CA TRP A 212 -2.54 6.45 2.39
C TRP A 212 -3.33 7.71 1.98
N THR A 213 -4.26 7.62 1.03
CA THR A 213 -5.09 8.72 0.57
C THR A 213 -5.99 9.20 1.70
N GLN A 214 -6.41 8.28 2.58
CA GLN A 214 -7.27 8.59 3.72
C GLN A 214 -6.60 9.44 4.82
N LEU A 215 -5.26 9.48 4.89
CA LEU A 215 -4.54 10.18 5.98
C LEU A 215 -3.84 11.48 5.55
N ALA A 216 -3.46 11.66 4.29
CA ALA A 216 -2.69 12.86 3.91
C ALA A 216 -2.81 13.31 2.45
N CYS A 217 -2.92 12.39 1.48
CA CYS A 217 -2.74 12.76 0.07
C CYS A 217 -3.92 13.54 -0.54
N PHE A 218 -5.08 13.59 0.12
CA PHE A 218 -6.19 14.45 -0.30
C PHE A 218 -6.07 15.88 0.24
N SER A 219 -5.57 16.06 1.46
CA SER A 219 -5.54 17.36 2.12
C SER A 219 -4.67 18.33 1.32
N THR A 220 -3.45 17.95 0.96
CA THR A 220 -2.52 18.87 0.29
C THR A 220 -3.00 19.35 -1.09
N PRO A 221 -3.45 18.47 -2.01
CA PRO A 221 -4.00 18.92 -3.30
C PRO A 221 -5.31 19.71 -3.16
N LEU A 222 -6.19 19.34 -2.21
CA LEU A 222 -7.43 20.09 -1.95
C LEU A 222 -7.15 21.45 -1.30
N ASP A 223 -6.13 21.55 -0.45
CA ASP A 223 -5.72 22.79 0.18
C ASP A 223 -5.04 23.70 -0.84
N GLU A 224 -4.19 23.15 -1.70
CA GLU A 224 -3.62 23.84 -2.87
C GLU A 224 -4.73 24.33 -3.83
N LEU A 225 -5.73 23.48 -4.15
CA LEU A 225 -6.92 23.85 -4.92
C LEU A 225 -7.69 25.00 -4.25
N SER A 226 -7.86 24.91 -2.94
CA SER A 226 -8.62 25.86 -2.13
C SER A 226 -7.97 27.25 -2.11
N VAL A 227 -6.67 27.34 -2.36
CA VAL A 227 -5.88 28.60 -2.41
C VAL A 227 -5.59 29.06 -3.86
N SER A 228 -5.89 28.23 -4.87
CA SER A 228 -5.55 28.49 -6.29
C SER A 228 -6.58 29.34 -7.06
N GLY A 229 -7.51 30.01 -6.36
CA GLY A 229 -8.48 30.96 -6.92
C GLY A 229 -9.94 30.49 -6.86
N ASP A 230 -10.89 31.43 -7.00
CA ASP A 230 -12.33 31.23 -6.69
C ASP A 230 -12.97 30.00 -7.36
N THR A 231 -12.60 29.69 -8.61
CA THR A 231 -13.13 28.51 -9.33
C THR A 231 -12.59 27.20 -8.79
N ALA A 232 -11.30 27.16 -8.43
CA ALA A 232 -10.65 25.98 -7.85
C ALA A 232 -11.16 25.71 -6.43
N THR A 233 -11.38 26.76 -5.64
CA THR A 233 -11.98 26.67 -4.31
C THR A 233 -13.42 26.14 -4.37
N ALA A 234 -14.24 26.66 -5.30
CA ALA A 234 -15.61 26.17 -5.47
C ALA A 234 -15.66 24.68 -5.86
N LEU A 235 -14.76 24.23 -6.75
CA LEU A 235 -14.62 22.82 -7.11
C LEU A 235 -14.18 21.94 -5.94
N ALA A 236 -13.24 22.41 -5.11
CA ALA A 236 -12.80 21.71 -3.91
C ALA A 236 -13.94 21.54 -2.90
N ASP A 237 -14.76 22.57 -2.69
CA ASP A 237 -15.91 22.51 -1.79
C ASP A 237 -17.03 21.60 -2.34
N GLU A 238 -17.29 21.67 -3.65
CA GLU A 238 -18.23 20.78 -4.35
C GLU A 238 -17.79 19.31 -4.22
N PHE A 239 -16.49 19.05 -4.39
CA PHE A 239 -15.88 17.72 -4.21
C PHE A 239 -16.04 17.21 -2.77
N ARG A 240 -15.71 18.03 -1.77
CA ARG A 240 -15.87 17.68 -0.34
C ARG A 240 -17.31 17.34 -0.01
N TRP A 241 -18.26 18.15 -0.48
CA TRP A 241 -19.69 17.97 -0.25
C TRP A 241 -20.23 16.68 -0.89
N LEU A 242 -19.90 16.42 -2.16
CA LEU A 242 -20.32 15.20 -2.87
C LEU A 242 -19.71 13.94 -2.23
N SER A 243 -18.43 14.00 -1.84
CA SER A 243 -17.75 12.89 -1.15
C SER A 243 -18.43 12.56 0.18
N PHE A 244 -18.84 13.58 0.95
CA PHE A 244 -19.61 13.37 2.18
C PHE A 244 -21.00 12.77 1.90
N ARG A 245 -21.70 13.29 0.88
CA ARG A 245 -23.05 12.84 0.52
C ARG A 245 -23.12 11.41 0.01
N LEU A 246 -22.11 10.98 -0.76
CA LEU A 246 -21.95 9.62 -1.25
C LEU A 246 -21.73 8.64 -0.11
N ARG A 247 -20.83 8.98 0.81
CA ARG A 247 -20.54 8.20 2.01
C ARG A 247 -21.79 7.91 2.82
N ASP A 248 -22.55 8.95 3.16
CA ASP A 248 -23.81 8.84 3.91
C ASP A 248 -24.82 7.90 3.21
N ALA A 249 -24.86 7.94 1.87
CA ALA A 249 -25.71 7.06 1.09
C ALA A 249 -25.25 5.59 1.10
N PHE A 250 -23.93 5.34 1.05
CA PHE A 250 -23.36 4.00 1.15
C PHE A 250 -23.57 3.37 2.53
N ASP A 251 -23.33 4.13 3.61
CA ASP A 251 -23.48 3.65 5.00
C ASP A 251 -24.92 3.24 5.32
N GLN A 252 -25.90 3.88 4.69
CA GLN A 252 -27.33 3.63 4.91
C GLN A 252 -27.94 2.54 4.01
N SER A 253 -27.23 2.11 2.96
CA SER A 253 -27.77 1.20 1.94
C SER A 253 -27.15 -0.20 2.02
N THR A 254 -27.99 -1.24 1.98
CA THR A 254 -27.54 -2.63 1.82
C THR A 254 -27.35 -3.04 0.36
N GLU A 255 -27.84 -2.24 -0.58
CA GLU A 255 -27.75 -2.48 -2.02
C GLU A 255 -26.95 -1.37 -2.71
N ASP A 256 -25.75 -1.71 -3.22
CA ASP A 256 -24.83 -0.83 -3.97
C ASP A 256 -25.44 -0.19 -5.26
N GLN A 257 -26.72 -0.44 -5.55
CA GLN A 257 -27.40 -0.06 -6.79
C GLN A 257 -28.64 0.81 -6.58
N SER A 258 -28.69 1.62 -5.52
CA SER A 258 -29.75 2.62 -5.43
C SER A 258 -29.60 3.68 -6.54
N PRO A 259 -30.70 4.13 -7.18
CA PRO A 259 -30.66 5.21 -8.18
C PRO A 259 -30.00 6.48 -7.65
N GLN A 260 -30.12 6.73 -6.34
CA GLN A 260 -29.54 7.86 -5.64
C GLN A 260 -28.01 7.77 -5.57
N ILE A 261 -27.44 6.60 -5.22
CA ILE A 261 -25.99 6.39 -5.21
C ILE A 261 -25.43 6.59 -6.63
N ARG A 262 -26.10 6.02 -7.64
CA ARG A 262 -25.68 6.19 -9.04
C ARG A 262 -25.64 7.65 -9.47
N GLN A 263 -26.66 8.43 -9.11
CA GLN A 263 -26.73 9.84 -9.46
C GLN A 263 -25.65 10.67 -8.76
N LEU A 264 -25.48 10.49 -7.45
CA LEU A 264 -24.44 11.18 -6.68
C LEU A 264 -23.04 10.85 -7.22
N THR A 265 -22.84 9.61 -7.63
CA THR A 265 -21.57 9.14 -8.17
C THR A 265 -21.24 9.83 -9.50
N MET A 266 -22.23 9.98 -10.39
CA MET A 266 -22.07 10.74 -11.64
C MET A 266 -21.71 12.21 -11.39
N GLN A 267 -22.28 12.82 -10.34
CA GLN A 267 -21.97 14.21 -9.97
C GLN A 267 -20.56 14.33 -9.42
N TRP A 268 -20.14 13.39 -8.57
CA TRP A 268 -18.78 13.37 -8.01
C TRP A 268 -17.73 13.25 -9.11
N ASP A 269 -17.97 12.36 -10.08
CA ASP A 269 -17.13 12.16 -11.25
C ASP A 269 -17.02 13.42 -12.15
N ASP A 270 -18.12 14.16 -12.31
CA ASP A 270 -18.12 15.45 -13.05
C ASP A 270 -17.18 16.46 -12.38
N VAL A 271 -17.26 16.57 -11.05
CA VAL A 271 -16.40 17.49 -10.29
C VAL A 271 -14.93 17.10 -10.38
N VAL A 272 -14.60 15.81 -10.25
CA VAL A 272 -13.22 15.32 -10.44
C VAL A 272 -12.73 15.67 -11.85
N SER A 273 -13.54 15.43 -12.87
CA SER A 273 -13.19 15.75 -14.26
C SER A 273 -12.92 17.24 -14.46
N ARG A 274 -13.75 18.11 -13.86
CA ARG A 274 -13.58 19.56 -13.89
C ARG A 274 -12.31 20.01 -13.17
N ILE A 275 -11.95 19.37 -12.04
CA ILE A 275 -10.68 19.62 -11.36
C ILE A 275 -9.50 19.23 -12.26
N CYS A 276 -9.54 18.07 -12.92
CA CYS A 276 -8.50 17.61 -13.84
C CYS A 276 -8.35 18.48 -15.10
N MET A 277 -9.32 19.33 -15.43
CA MET A 277 -9.18 20.29 -16.53
C MET A 277 -8.35 21.53 -16.13
N LEU A 278 -8.07 21.73 -14.84
CA LEU A 278 -7.21 22.81 -14.38
C LEU A 278 -5.74 22.48 -14.72
N PRO A 279 -4.96 23.42 -15.31
CA PRO A 279 -3.58 23.15 -15.75
C PRO A 279 -2.66 22.58 -14.66
N THR A 280 -2.85 23.01 -13.41
CA THR A 280 -2.06 22.60 -12.25
C THR A 280 -2.55 21.31 -11.59
N PHE A 281 -3.78 20.86 -11.88
CA PHE A 281 -4.44 19.73 -11.22
C PHE A 281 -4.85 18.62 -12.19
N SER A 282 -4.24 18.57 -13.38
CA SER A 282 -4.51 17.53 -14.40
C SER A 282 -4.27 16.09 -13.93
N TRP A 283 -3.56 15.92 -12.82
CA TRP A 283 -3.24 14.67 -12.15
C TRP A 283 -4.17 14.36 -10.96
N PHE A 284 -5.15 15.21 -10.66
CA PHE A 284 -6.03 15.03 -9.49
C PHE A 284 -6.75 13.69 -9.55
N LEU A 285 -6.50 12.82 -8.56
CA LEU A 285 -7.01 11.45 -8.49
C LEU A 285 -6.63 10.52 -9.65
N LEU A 286 -5.58 10.85 -10.40
CA LEU A 286 -4.99 9.93 -11.36
C LEU A 286 -3.79 9.19 -10.73
N PRO A 287 -3.56 7.92 -11.11
CA PRO A 287 -2.37 7.20 -10.70
C PRO A 287 -1.11 7.98 -11.11
N PRO A 288 -0.11 8.11 -10.23
CA PRO A 288 1.11 8.84 -10.54
C PRO A 288 1.90 8.10 -11.63
N LEU A 289 2.34 8.85 -12.65
CA LEU A 289 3.18 8.33 -13.72
C LEU A 289 4.60 8.08 -13.22
N PHE A 290 5.28 7.09 -13.79
CA PHE A 290 6.67 6.78 -13.43
C PHE A 290 7.58 8.00 -13.57
N SER A 291 7.39 8.84 -14.60
CA SER A 291 8.20 10.06 -14.81
C SER A 291 8.11 11.07 -13.66
N ASP A 292 6.99 11.11 -12.94
CA ASP A 292 6.85 11.96 -11.76
C ASP A 292 7.39 11.30 -10.49
N LEU A 293 7.22 9.98 -10.38
CA LEU A 293 7.74 9.18 -9.26
C LEU A 293 9.27 9.05 -9.31
N GLN A 294 9.87 9.05 -10.50
CA GLN A 294 11.32 8.97 -10.70
C GLN A 294 12.07 10.13 -10.04
N LYS A 295 11.41 11.28 -9.86
CA LYS A 295 11.94 12.43 -9.10
C LYS A 295 12.30 12.07 -7.66
N ALA A 296 11.73 10.99 -7.11
CA ALA A 296 12.13 10.44 -5.82
C ALA A 296 13.58 9.92 -5.80
N ALA A 297 14.22 9.73 -6.95
CA ALA A 297 15.62 9.30 -7.06
C ALA A 297 16.63 10.43 -7.33
N GLU A 298 16.19 11.71 -7.37
CA GLU A 298 17.06 12.89 -7.61
C GLU A 298 18.28 12.96 -6.67
N ASP A 299 18.09 12.76 -5.35
CA ASP A 299 19.19 12.85 -4.36
C ASP A 299 19.91 11.51 -4.12
N GLY A 300 19.57 10.47 -4.89
CA GLY A 300 20.13 9.12 -4.79
C GLY A 300 19.09 8.02 -4.98
N PRO A 301 19.53 6.76 -5.15
CA PRO A 301 18.66 5.68 -5.56
C PRO A 301 17.61 5.33 -4.52
N VAL A 302 16.41 5.01 -5.00
CA VAL A 302 15.32 4.47 -4.18
C VAL A 302 15.10 3.01 -4.54
N ILE A 303 15.10 2.13 -3.54
CA ILE A 303 14.97 0.69 -3.71
C ILE A 303 13.60 0.27 -3.21
N ILE A 304 12.72 -0.12 -4.14
CA ILE A 304 11.47 -0.78 -3.80
C ILE A 304 11.78 -2.24 -3.54
N VAL A 305 11.39 -2.77 -2.38
CA VAL A 305 11.52 -4.19 -2.05
C VAL A 305 10.12 -4.77 -1.87
N ASN A 306 9.76 -5.69 -2.76
CA ASN A 306 8.41 -6.23 -2.90
C ASN A 306 8.30 -7.66 -2.41
N ALA A 307 7.34 -7.94 -1.54
CA ALA A 307 6.93 -9.30 -1.19
C ALA A 307 5.54 -9.58 -1.75
N SER A 308 5.46 -10.57 -2.65
CA SER A 308 4.22 -11.05 -3.27
C SER A 308 4.15 -12.56 -3.11
N GLN A 309 2.93 -13.11 -3.10
CA GLN A 309 2.70 -14.55 -3.04
C GLN A 309 3.37 -15.34 -4.17
N TYR A 310 3.74 -14.68 -5.27
CA TYR A 310 4.39 -15.31 -6.42
C TYR A 310 5.92 -15.29 -6.35
N ARG A 311 6.51 -14.16 -5.93
CA ARG A 311 7.97 -13.94 -5.82
C ARG A 311 8.26 -12.66 -5.07
N CYS A 312 9.44 -12.60 -4.44
CA CYS A 312 10.00 -11.36 -3.94
C CYS A 312 10.95 -10.74 -4.96
N ASP A 313 10.96 -9.42 -5.05
CA ASP A 313 11.77 -8.67 -6.01
C ASP A 313 12.20 -7.32 -5.47
N ALA A 314 13.29 -6.79 -5.99
CA ALA A 314 13.62 -5.39 -5.83
C ALA A 314 13.71 -4.66 -7.16
N LEU A 315 13.29 -3.39 -7.16
CA LEU A 315 13.56 -2.44 -8.24
C LEU A 315 14.38 -1.29 -7.67
N ILE A 316 15.51 -0.99 -8.31
CA ILE A 316 16.31 0.20 -8.01
C ILE A 316 15.89 1.30 -8.99
N ILE A 317 15.36 2.39 -8.45
CA ILE A 317 14.97 3.58 -9.19
C ILE A 317 16.15 4.55 -9.20
N LEU A 318 16.55 4.96 -10.41
CA LEU A 318 17.61 5.92 -10.68
C LEU A 318 17.00 7.20 -11.28
N SER A 319 17.67 8.34 -11.14
CA SER A 319 17.14 9.65 -11.55
C SER A 319 16.86 9.77 -13.05
N ASP A 320 17.71 9.16 -13.89
CA ASP A 320 17.72 9.39 -15.34
C ASP A 320 17.79 8.09 -16.17
N GLU A 321 17.60 6.93 -15.53
CA GLU A 321 17.66 5.61 -16.17
C GLU A 321 16.43 4.76 -15.84
N ASP A 322 16.15 3.78 -16.69
CA ASP A 322 15.08 2.80 -16.45
C ASP A 322 15.33 2.03 -15.13
N PRO A 323 14.28 1.62 -14.40
CA PRO A 323 14.43 0.84 -13.17
C PRO A 323 15.27 -0.42 -13.37
N VAL A 324 16.22 -0.66 -12.45
CA VAL A 324 17.04 -1.88 -12.48
C VAL A 324 16.36 -2.97 -11.66
N HIS A 325 16.01 -4.08 -12.31
CA HIS A 325 15.45 -5.25 -11.64
C HIS A 325 16.51 -6.08 -10.94
N VAL A 326 16.26 -6.39 -9.66
CA VAL A 326 17.08 -7.25 -8.82
C VAL A 326 16.23 -8.44 -8.35
N PRO A 327 16.50 -9.66 -8.84
CA PRO A 327 15.82 -10.85 -8.34
C PRO A 327 16.24 -11.13 -6.89
N ILE A 328 15.27 -11.45 -6.04
CA ILE A 328 15.48 -11.78 -4.64
C ILE A 328 15.13 -13.25 -4.43
N ASP A 329 16.06 -14.01 -3.83
CA ASP A 329 15.90 -15.44 -3.56
C ASP A 329 15.36 -15.66 -2.15
N ILE A 330 14.16 -15.14 -1.90
CA ILE A 330 13.37 -15.36 -0.68
C ILE A 330 11.89 -15.38 -1.06
N THR A 331 11.10 -16.23 -0.39
CA THR A 331 9.65 -16.33 -0.59
C THR A 331 8.89 -15.41 0.36
N GLN A 332 7.65 -15.04 0.02
CA GLN A 332 6.80 -14.26 0.94
C GLN A 332 6.64 -14.96 2.30
N THR A 333 6.48 -16.29 2.30
CA THR A 333 6.35 -17.07 3.54
C THR A 333 7.59 -16.97 4.40
N GLU A 334 8.79 -17.06 3.82
CA GLU A 334 10.05 -16.87 4.57
C GLU A 334 10.18 -15.45 5.12
N VAL A 335 9.75 -14.42 4.37
CA VAL A 335 9.74 -13.04 4.86
C VAL A 335 8.76 -12.89 6.03
N ALA A 336 7.57 -13.49 5.94
CA ALA A 336 6.57 -13.50 6.99
C ALA A 336 7.08 -14.22 8.26
N ASP A 337 7.76 -15.35 8.09
CA ASP A 337 8.39 -16.10 9.19
C ASP A 337 9.48 -15.26 9.87
N LEU A 338 10.35 -14.60 9.09
CA LEU A 338 11.37 -13.70 9.62
C LEU A 338 10.76 -12.51 10.36
N SER A 339 9.68 -11.94 9.83
CA SER A 339 8.96 -10.83 10.46
C SER A 339 8.33 -11.27 11.78
N SER A 340 7.68 -12.42 11.82
CA SER A 340 7.08 -12.97 13.03
C SER A 340 8.14 -13.30 14.10
N GLU A 341 9.23 -13.94 13.69
CA GLU A 341 10.39 -14.22 14.56
C GLU A 341 10.94 -12.92 15.14
N PHE A 342 11.17 -11.92 14.29
CA PHE A 342 11.71 -10.61 14.69
C PHE A 342 10.79 -9.88 15.68
N GLN A 343 9.49 -9.83 15.42
CA GLN A 343 8.51 -9.20 16.33
C GLN A 343 8.39 -9.90 17.68
N SER A 344 8.59 -11.23 17.72
CA SER A 344 8.63 -11.96 18.98
C SER A 344 9.88 -11.63 19.79
N LEU A 345 11.03 -11.52 19.11
CA LEU A 345 12.31 -11.17 19.71
C LEU A 345 12.34 -9.73 20.23
N SER A 346 11.71 -8.79 19.52
CA SER A 346 11.77 -7.38 19.90
C SER A 346 11.11 -7.06 21.24
N LYS A 347 10.15 -7.90 21.66
CA LYS A 347 9.50 -7.83 22.98
C LYS A 347 10.39 -8.35 24.12
N GLN A 348 11.51 -9.00 23.81
CA GLN A 348 12.37 -9.72 24.76
C GLN A 348 13.84 -9.27 24.68
N PHE A 349 14.12 -8.13 24.06
CA PHE A 349 15.48 -7.59 23.95
C PHE A 349 16.15 -7.39 25.33
N GLY A 350 17.48 -7.47 25.36
CA GLY A 350 18.28 -7.38 26.59
C GLY A 350 18.96 -8.68 27.05
N SER A 351 18.93 -9.76 26.26
CA SER A 351 19.68 -11.00 26.55
C SER A 351 20.57 -11.46 25.41
N LEU A 352 21.70 -12.12 25.74
CA LEU A 352 22.68 -12.60 24.75
C LEU A 352 22.09 -13.62 23.77
N ASP A 353 21.15 -14.46 24.20
CA ASP A 353 20.47 -15.43 23.32
C ASP A 353 19.63 -14.72 22.25
N VAL A 354 18.94 -13.65 22.64
CA VAL A 354 18.13 -12.83 21.73
C VAL A 354 19.03 -12.09 20.72
N GLN A 355 20.21 -11.63 21.13
CA GLN A 355 21.19 -11.04 20.22
C GLN A 355 21.66 -11.99 19.13
N LEU A 356 21.95 -13.25 19.48
CA LEU A 356 22.37 -14.26 18.49
C LEU A 356 21.26 -14.55 17.48
N LYS A 357 20.00 -14.60 17.93
CA LYS A 357 18.83 -14.77 17.05
C LYS A 357 18.62 -13.54 16.15
N LEU A 358 18.78 -12.34 16.68
CA LEU A 358 18.74 -11.10 15.89
C LEU A 358 19.81 -11.12 14.79
N VAL A 359 21.06 -11.46 15.12
CA VAL A 359 22.15 -11.59 14.13
C VAL A 359 21.81 -12.63 13.06
N SER A 360 21.19 -13.75 13.44
CA SER A 360 20.71 -14.76 12.49
C SER A 360 19.69 -14.19 11.50
N ILE A 361 18.70 -13.42 11.97
CA ILE A 361 17.71 -12.75 11.11
C ILE A 361 18.40 -11.76 10.16
N LEU A 362 19.28 -10.89 10.69
CA LEU A 362 19.98 -9.88 9.88
C LEU A 362 20.91 -10.51 8.84
N HIS A 363 21.52 -11.64 9.16
CA HIS A 363 22.33 -12.43 8.25
C HIS A 363 21.48 -13.05 7.13
N LYS A 364 20.31 -13.60 7.45
CA LYS A 364 19.36 -14.09 6.43
C LYS A 364 18.87 -12.95 5.51
N LEU A 365 18.54 -11.78 6.07
CA LEU A 365 18.18 -10.60 5.28
C LEU A 365 19.31 -10.12 4.38
N TRP A 366 20.54 -10.18 4.86
CA TRP A 366 21.72 -9.87 4.06
C TRP A 366 21.84 -10.78 2.84
N HIS A 367 21.76 -12.10 3.05
CA HIS A 367 21.95 -13.05 1.95
C HIS A 367 20.77 -13.09 0.98
N GLY A 368 19.54 -13.04 1.49
CA GLY A 368 18.33 -13.14 0.67
C GLY A 368 18.03 -11.86 -0.11
N VAL A 369 18.24 -10.68 0.50
CA VAL A 369 17.71 -9.40 0.00
C VAL A 369 18.80 -8.36 -0.24
N ILE A 370 19.55 -8.01 0.81
CA ILE A 370 20.37 -6.79 0.80
C ILE A 370 21.66 -6.99 0.01
N GLY A 371 22.27 -8.17 0.06
CA GLY A 371 23.47 -8.52 -0.69
C GLY A 371 23.26 -8.40 -2.21
N PRO A 372 22.22 -9.01 -2.80
CA PRO A 372 21.85 -8.83 -4.20
C PRO A 372 21.64 -7.36 -4.58
N VAL A 373 20.92 -6.58 -3.75
CA VAL A 373 20.70 -5.15 -3.99
C VAL A 373 22.01 -4.36 -3.96
N VAL A 374 22.87 -4.59 -2.97
CA VAL A 374 24.19 -3.94 -2.86
C VAL A 374 25.05 -4.27 -4.09
N GLN A 375 25.00 -5.50 -4.58
CA GLN A 375 25.72 -5.88 -5.79
C GLN A 375 25.19 -5.14 -7.02
N ALA A 376 23.87 -5.02 -7.17
CA ALA A 376 23.26 -4.26 -8.26
C ALA A 376 23.61 -2.76 -8.19
N LEU A 377 23.55 -2.15 -7.00
CA LEU A 377 23.96 -0.75 -6.78
C LEU A 377 25.42 -0.51 -7.20
N ARG A 378 26.32 -1.47 -6.93
CA ARG A 378 27.73 -1.38 -7.37
C ARG A 378 27.88 -1.46 -8.89
N VAL A 379 27.10 -2.33 -9.54
CA VAL A 379 27.08 -2.42 -11.02
C VAL A 379 26.55 -1.13 -11.64
N SER A 380 25.59 -0.47 -10.99
CA SER A 380 25.09 0.86 -11.35
C SER A 380 25.99 2.02 -10.90
N ASN A 381 27.25 1.76 -10.52
CA ASN A 381 28.25 2.76 -10.12
C ASN A 381 27.85 3.65 -8.93
N ILE A 382 26.98 3.18 -8.03
CA ILE A 382 26.63 3.92 -6.81
C ILE A 382 27.77 3.80 -5.79
N CYS A 383 28.44 4.92 -5.52
CA CYS A 383 29.60 5.02 -4.65
C CYS A 383 29.31 4.61 -3.20
N ARG A 384 30.31 4.03 -2.52
CA ARG A 384 30.23 3.80 -1.07
C ARG A 384 30.11 5.14 -0.33
N GLY A 385 29.29 5.17 0.70
CA GLY A 385 28.95 6.37 1.45
C GLY A 385 27.79 7.18 0.85
N SER A 386 27.33 6.84 -0.36
CA SER A 386 26.13 7.43 -0.93
C SER A 386 24.90 7.14 -0.08
N ARG A 387 23.94 8.05 -0.15
CA ARG A 387 22.63 7.89 0.46
C ARG A 387 21.72 7.03 -0.42
N ILE A 388 20.96 6.16 0.22
CA ILE A 388 19.98 5.27 -0.43
C ILE A 388 18.66 5.30 0.35
N TRP A 389 17.55 5.09 -0.34
CA TRP A 389 16.23 5.02 0.28
C TRP A 389 15.60 3.65 0.10
N TRP A 390 15.13 3.05 1.18
CA TRP A 390 14.34 1.83 1.17
C TRP A 390 12.86 2.19 1.10
N CYS A 391 12.16 1.64 0.12
CA CYS A 391 10.73 1.72 -0.04
C CYS A 391 10.14 0.29 0.07
N PRO A 392 10.16 -0.32 1.27
CA PRO A 392 9.68 -1.68 1.46
C PRO A 392 8.17 -1.76 1.32
N THR A 393 7.67 -2.95 0.99
CA THR A 393 6.23 -3.28 0.95
C THR A 393 5.94 -4.50 1.82
N ALA A 394 4.67 -4.70 2.18
CA ALA A 394 4.20 -5.83 2.98
C ALA A 394 5.09 -6.09 4.22
N GLU A 395 5.46 -7.34 4.49
CA GLU A 395 6.20 -7.74 5.70
C GLU A 395 7.63 -7.17 5.74
N PHE A 396 8.21 -6.74 4.60
CA PHE A 396 9.51 -6.05 4.61
C PHE A 396 9.49 -4.72 5.36
N MET A 397 8.32 -4.09 5.54
CA MET A 397 8.19 -2.85 6.30
C MET A 397 8.52 -3.04 7.79
N LEU A 398 8.43 -4.27 8.30
CA LEU A 398 8.59 -4.61 9.71
C LEU A 398 10.02 -5.08 10.03
N LEU A 399 10.86 -5.22 9.01
CA LEU A 399 12.21 -5.77 9.12
C LEU A 399 13.26 -4.66 9.05
N PRO A 400 14.33 -4.73 9.87
CA PRO A 400 15.39 -3.72 9.91
C PRO A 400 16.37 -3.86 8.73
N LEU A 401 15.90 -3.60 7.51
CA LEU A 401 16.69 -3.73 6.27
C LEU A 401 18.02 -2.97 6.32
N HIS A 402 18.01 -1.75 6.87
CA HIS A 402 19.18 -0.88 7.03
C HIS A 402 20.29 -1.50 7.89
N ALA A 403 19.95 -2.45 8.76
CA ALA A 403 20.85 -3.10 9.69
C ALA A 403 21.39 -4.43 9.16
N ALA A 404 20.88 -4.94 8.04
CA ALA A 404 21.33 -6.23 7.52
C ALA A 404 22.85 -6.23 7.24
N GLY A 405 23.49 -7.35 7.53
CA GLY A 405 24.92 -7.52 7.35
C GLY A 405 25.33 -8.98 7.42
N ALA A 406 26.53 -9.27 6.94
CA ALA A 406 27.07 -10.63 7.06
C ALA A 406 27.42 -11.00 8.51
N TYR A 407 27.75 -10.00 9.36
CA TYR A 407 28.18 -10.18 10.76
C TYR A 407 29.36 -11.16 10.97
N GLU A 408 30.10 -11.46 9.90
CA GLU A 408 31.36 -12.19 9.95
C GLU A 408 32.53 -11.22 10.17
N LYS A 409 33.59 -11.67 10.86
CA LYS A 409 34.80 -10.85 11.06
C LYS A 409 35.34 -10.39 9.69
N LYS A 410 35.44 -9.05 9.51
CA LYS A 410 35.94 -8.34 8.31
C LYS A 410 34.98 -8.22 7.11
N ARG A 411 33.69 -8.57 7.25
CA ARG A 411 32.69 -8.28 6.21
C ARG A 411 31.88 -7.03 6.54
N ASP A 412 31.48 -6.30 5.50
CA ASP A 412 30.69 -5.08 5.63
C ASP A 412 29.24 -5.41 6.00
N SER A 413 28.67 -4.68 6.96
CA SER A 413 27.22 -4.50 7.09
C SER A 413 26.76 -3.41 6.14
N LEU A 414 25.46 -3.35 5.85
CA LEU A 414 24.91 -2.29 5.00
C LEU A 414 25.26 -0.88 5.49
N SER A 415 25.21 -0.66 6.81
CA SER A 415 25.60 0.59 7.48
C SER A 415 27.07 0.99 7.28
N HIS A 416 27.95 0.08 6.87
CA HIS A 416 29.34 0.41 6.51
C HIS A 416 29.51 0.75 5.01
N ILE A 417 28.48 0.53 4.20
CA ILE A 417 28.51 0.72 2.75
C ILE A 417 27.73 1.96 2.34
N TYR A 418 26.51 2.15 2.85
CA TYR A 418 25.60 3.21 2.45
C TYR A 418 24.93 3.89 3.65
N ILE A 419 24.45 5.12 3.45
CA ILE A 419 23.62 5.84 4.42
C ILE A 419 22.16 5.53 4.08
N SER A 420 21.50 4.71 4.89
CA SER A 420 20.13 4.27 4.64
C SER A 420 19.10 5.26 5.18
N SER A 421 18.09 5.55 4.37
CA SER A 421 16.84 6.20 4.77
C SER A 421 15.68 5.32 4.32
N TYR A 422 14.48 5.58 4.83
CA TYR A 422 13.25 4.92 4.41
C TYR A 422 12.30 5.94 3.80
N THR A 423 11.37 5.45 2.99
CA THR A 423 10.21 6.22 2.57
C THR A 423 9.00 5.31 2.42
N PRO A 424 7.82 5.71 2.94
CA PRO A 424 6.59 4.96 2.77
C PRO A 424 6.08 4.90 1.33
N THR A 425 6.38 5.88 0.48
CA THR A 425 6.01 5.87 -0.95
C THR A 425 6.95 6.81 -1.71
N LEU A 426 7.19 6.54 -2.99
CA LEU A 426 7.92 7.49 -3.85
C LEU A 426 7.22 8.85 -3.88
N ALA A 427 5.88 8.87 -3.94
CA ALA A 427 5.09 10.10 -3.91
C ALA A 427 5.37 10.97 -2.66
N THR A 428 5.44 10.36 -1.47
CA THR A 428 5.79 11.10 -0.24
C THR A 428 7.18 11.69 -0.27
N LEU A 429 8.16 10.96 -0.83
CA LEU A 429 9.52 11.47 -0.94
C LEU A 429 9.60 12.63 -1.93
N VAL A 430 8.93 12.53 -3.08
CA VAL A 430 8.81 13.63 -4.05
C VAL A 430 8.18 14.86 -3.41
N HIS A 431 7.09 14.68 -2.65
CA HIS A 431 6.43 15.78 -1.96
C HIS A 431 7.36 16.45 -0.94
N ALA A 432 8.03 15.65 -0.10
CA ALA A 432 8.98 16.13 0.89
C ALA A 432 10.17 16.89 0.25
N ARG A 433 10.57 16.55 -0.98
CA ARG A 433 11.60 17.29 -1.73
C ARG A 433 11.11 18.62 -2.32
N ARG A 434 9.83 18.74 -2.67
CA ARG A 434 9.27 19.97 -3.25
C ARG A 434 9.10 21.09 -2.23
N GLN A 435 8.88 20.77 -0.95
CA GLN A 435 8.69 21.75 0.13
C GLN A 435 9.99 22.46 0.57
N VAL A 436 10.99 22.60 -0.30
CA VAL A 436 12.18 23.41 0.00
C VAL A 436 11.76 24.87 0.08
N SER A 437 11.62 25.37 1.32
CA SER A 437 11.41 26.78 1.59
C SER A 437 12.51 27.60 0.92
N GLN A 438 12.12 28.56 0.07
CA GLN A 438 13.02 29.61 -0.37
C GLN A 438 13.43 30.43 0.87
N ASP A 439 14.71 30.35 1.21
CA ASP A 439 15.28 30.81 2.47
C ASP A 439 15.17 32.32 2.70
N GLY A 440 14.85 32.69 3.95
CA GLY A 440 14.90 34.06 4.48
C GLY A 440 14.17 34.26 5.82
N SER A 441 13.30 33.33 6.24
CA SER A 441 12.57 33.43 7.51
C SER A 441 13.39 32.93 8.71
N PRO A 442 13.19 33.53 9.91
CA PRO A 442 13.80 33.05 11.16
C PRO A 442 13.45 31.58 11.44
N GLN A 443 14.44 30.77 11.81
CA GLN A 443 14.24 29.36 12.18
C GLN A 443 13.69 29.27 13.61
N HIS A 444 12.49 28.72 13.75
CA HIS A 444 11.87 28.43 15.04
C HIS A 444 11.96 26.94 15.32
N PHE A 445 12.29 26.57 16.56
CA PHE A 445 12.43 25.18 16.96
C PHE A 445 11.50 24.86 18.13
N VAL A 446 10.82 23.71 18.05
CA VAL A 446 9.96 23.19 19.11
C VAL A 446 10.51 21.83 19.55
N ALA A 447 10.86 21.71 20.83
CA ALA A 447 11.20 20.45 21.46
C ALA A 447 10.02 19.99 22.33
N ILE A 448 9.58 18.75 22.11
CA ILE A 448 8.54 18.11 22.91
C ILE A 448 9.18 16.94 23.65
N GLY A 449 9.19 17.00 24.97
CA GLY A 449 9.74 15.95 25.84
C GLY A 449 8.64 15.36 26.74
N GLN A 450 8.54 14.04 26.79
CA GLN A 450 7.64 13.33 27.72
C GLN A 450 8.48 12.44 28.64
N GLY A 451 8.84 12.95 29.83
CA GLY A 451 9.63 12.22 30.81
C GLY A 451 8.79 11.31 31.70
N HIS A 452 7.48 11.59 31.78
CA HIS A 452 6.54 10.89 32.66
C HIS A 452 5.35 10.33 31.87
N PRO A 453 5.54 9.25 31.09
CA PRO A 453 4.47 8.67 30.31
C PRO A 453 3.33 8.15 31.22
N ASP A 454 2.09 8.25 30.75
CA ASP A 454 0.88 7.80 31.48
C ASP A 454 0.92 6.30 31.84
N GLY A 455 1.76 5.51 31.16
CA GLY A 455 2.11 4.14 31.53
C GLY A 455 3.60 3.85 31.29
N GLY A 456 4.24 3.13 32.22
CA GLY A 456 5.66 2.73 32.12
C GLY A 456 6.53 3.25 33.26
N LYS A 457 7.86 3.16 33.10
CA LYS A 457 8.85 3.76 34.01
C LYS A 457 9.13 5.20 33.59
N PRO A 458 9.42 6.12 34.52
CA PRO A 458 9.91 7.46 34.20
C PRO A 458 11.19 7.40 33.35
N LEU A 459 11.31 8.32 32.40
CA LEU A 459 12.48 8.50 31.55
C LEU A 459 13.28 9.70 32.08
N GLU A 460 14.38 9.41 32.78
CA GLU A 460 15.18 10.40 33.50
C GLU A 460 16.04 11.25 32.55
N CYS A 461 16.35 10.76 31.35
CA CYS A 461 17.24 11.41 30.39
C CYS A 461 16.54 12.39 29.46
N VAL A 462 15.20 12.40 29.39
CA VAL A 462 14.43 13.28 28.49
C VAL A 462 14.68 14.77 28.77
N ALA A 463 14.58 15.20 30.04
CA ALA A 463 14.84 16.60 30.39
C ALA A 463 16.31 17.02 30.13
N PRO A 464 17.32 16.22 30.53
CA PRO A 464 18.70 16.43 30.10
C PRO A 464 18.90 16.49 28.58
N GLU A 465 18.22 15.63 27.81
CA GLU A 465 18.28 15.60 26.35
C GLU A 465 17.77 16.92 25.74
N VAL A 466 16.57 17.36 26.13
CA VAL A 466 15.97 18.63 25.65
C VAL A 466 16.86 19.83 26.01
N ALA A 467 17.51 19.80 27.19
CA ALA A 467 18.46 20.83 27.60
C ALA A 467 19.70 20.88 26.69
N VAL A 468 20.26 19.72 26.34
CA VAL A 468 21.41 19.61 25.41
C VAL A 468 21.04 20.14 24.03
N ILE A 469 19.86 19.79 23.51
CA ILE A 469 19.38 20.32 22.22
C ILE A 469 19.29 21.85 22.27
N ALA A 470 18.68 22.38 23.33
CA ALA A 470 18.50 23.82 23.47
C ALA A 470 19.83 24.59 23.55
N GLU A 471 20.82 24.06 24.28
CA GLU A 471 22.16 24.67 24.36
C GLU A 471 22.83 24.75 23.00
N ARG A 472 22.71 23.68 22.20
CA ARG A 472 23.32 23.58 20.87
C ARG A 472 22.63 24.43 19.82
N LEU A 473 21.31 24.58 19.94
CA LEU A 473 20.51 25.34 18.98
C LEU A 473 20.35 26.81 19.34
N ALA A 474 20.62 27.22 20.59
CA ALA A 474 20.61 28.61 21.04
C ALA A 474 21.34 29.61 20.10
N PRO A 475 22.51 29.29 19.50
CA PRO A 475 23.17 30.21 18.56
C PRO A 475 22.57 30.20 17.14
N VAL A 476 21.70 29.23 16.81
CA VAL A 476 21.21 28.98 15.45
C VAL A 476 19.75 29.40 15.25
N VAL A 477 18.89 29.16 16.25
CA VAL A 477 17.44 29.36 16.12
C VAL A 477 16.99 30.69 16.72
N SER A 478 15.98 31.31 16.11
CA SER A 478 15.41 32.58 16.56
C SER A 478 14.49 32.43 17.77
N SER A 479 13.88 31.25 17.95
CA SER A 479 13.20 30.88 19.20
C SER A 479 13.25 29.39 19.42
N PHE A 480 13.31 29.01 20.69
CA PHE A 480 13.24 27.62 21.14
C PHE A 480 12.07 27.47 22.11
N THR A 481 11.05 26.70 21.72
CA THR A 481 9.90 26.41 22.58
C THR A 481 10.05 25.01 23.15
N ARG A 482 9.89 24.89 24.47
CA ARG A 482 9.85 23.61 25.20
C ARG A 482 8.43 23.30 25.60
N LEU A 483 7.98 22.08 25.31
CA LEU A 483 6.74 21.51 25.81
C LEU A 483 7.11 20.23 26.55
N GLU A 484 6.85 20.18 27.86
CA GLU A 484 7.22 19.08 28.75
C GLU A 484 5.98 18.49 29.43
N ASP A 485 5.94 17.17 29.52
CA ASP A 485 4.95 16.38 30.26
C ASP A 485 3.49 16.80 29.99
N SER A 486 2.81 17.44 30.95
CA SER A 486 1.38 17.80 30.86
C SER A 486 1.06 18.82 29.78
N ASP A 487 2.05 19.59 29.32
CA ASP A 487 1.90 20.56 28.22
C ASP A 487 2.08 19.91 26.83
N ALA A 488 2.50 18.63 26.79
CA ALA A 488 2.76 17.85 25.58
C ALA A 488 1.65 16.83 25.25
N THR A 489 0.69 16.59 26.15
CA THR A 489 -0.32 15.53 26.00
C THR A 489 -1.65 16.06 25.48
N VAL A 490 -2.10 15.55 24.32
CA VAL A 490 -3.51 15.59 23.89
C VAL A 490 -4.07 14.17 24.05
N MET A 491 -5.18 14.03 24.80
CA MET A 491 -5.86 12.75 25.02
C MET A 491 -6.26 12.08 23.69
N GLY A 492 -5.64 10.94 23.38
CA GLY A 492 -6.04 10.04 22.29
C GLY A 492 -7.12 9.05 22.73
N ASP A 493 -7.99 8.65 21.80
CA ASP A 493 -9.11 7.72 22.02
C ASP A 493 -8.61 6.27 22.22
N GLU A 494 -9.12 5.57 23.24
CA GLU A 494 -8.68 4.24 23.71
C GLU A 494 -9.04 3.06 22.77
N LYS A 495 -9.60 3.33 21.58
CA LYS A 495 -10.24 2.30 20.74
C LYS A 495 -9.45 1.80 19.53
N SER A 496 -8.23 2.28 19.28
CA SER A 496 -7.48 1.92 18.06
C SER A 496 -5.99 1.64 18.29
N PRO A 497 -5.60 0.55 18.99
CA PRO A 497 -4.18 0.30 19.29
C PRO A 497 -3.40 -0.41 18.16
N ASP A 498 -4.07 -0.92 17.13
CA ASP A 498 -3.48 -1.71 16.05
C ASP A 498 -3.69 -1.06 14.67
N GLU A 499 -3.11 0.13 14.49
CA GLU A 499 -2.89 0.71 13.18
C GLU A 499 -1.48 0.31 12.73
N SER A 500 -1.36 -0.42 11.63
CA SER A 500 -0.10 -1.00 11.12
C SER A 500 0.88 0.05 10.55
N ILE A 501 0.91 1.25 11.12
CA ILE A 501 1.67 2.40 10.67
C ILE A 501 2.64 2.79 11.79
N HIS A 502 3.93 2.66 11.51
CA HIS A 502 4.96 3.20 12.38
C HIS A 502 4.77 4.72 12.48
N LEU A 503 4.75 5.30 13.70
CA LEU A 503 4.48 6.74 13.92
C LEU A 503 5.35 7.64 13.03
N ALA A 504 6.62 7.28 12.82
CA ALA A 504 7.52 8.01 11.94
C ALA A 504 7.02 8.09 10.48
N ALA A 505 6.42 7.03 9.96
CA ALA A 505 5.81 7.02 8.63
C ALA A 505 4.57 7.92 8.60
N ALA A 506 3.71 7.84 9.63
CA ALA A 506 2.54 8.71 9.76
C ALA A 506 2.94 10.20 9.77
N MET A 507 3.99 10.56 10.50
CA MET A 507 4.53 11.93 10.50
C MET A 507 5.01 12.34 9.11
N GLN A 508 5.73 11.49 8.39
CA GLN A 508 6.15 11.82 7.02
C GLN A 508 4.95 12.06 6.09
N PHE A 509 3.89 11.25 6.22
CA PHE A 509 2.64 11.47 5.50
C PHE A 509 1.98 12.80 5.87
N SER A 510 1.98 13.18 7.15
CA SER A 510 1.45 14.47 7.63
C SER A 510 2.22 15.70 7.15
N GLY A 511 3.24 15.52 6.29
CA GLY A 511 3.99 16.61 5.66
C GLY A 511 5.33 16.90 6.31
N PHE A 512 5.76 16.14 7.33
CA PHE A 512 7.09 16.29 7.88
C PHE A 512 8.16 15.78 6.90
N ARG A 513 9.08 16.67 6.50
CA ARG A 513 10.09 16.38 5.47
C ARG A 513 11.12 15.32 5.87
N SER A 514 11.50 15.31 7.15
CA SER A 514 12.52 14.45 7.74
C SER A 514 12.04 14.00 9.11
N VAL A 515 12.03 12.69 9.34
CA VAL A 515 11.58 12.09 10.60
C VAL A 515 12.61 11.06 11.05
N ILE A 516 13.00 11.13 12.31
CA ILE A 516 13.79 10.08 12.96
C ILE A 516 12.90 9.37 13.95
N GLY A 517 12.94 8.04 13.94
CA GLY A 517 12.17 7.22 14.87
C GLY A 517 12.95 5.97 15.27
N SER A 518 12.42 5.27 16.25
CA SER A 518 12.92 3.98 16.73
C SER A 518 11.97 2.86 16.33
N MET A 519 12.47 1.79 15.74
CA MET A 519 11.67 0.64 15.31
C MET A 519 11.14 -0.22 16.49
N TRP A 520 11.73 -0.08 17.68
CA TRP A 520 11.31 -0.71 18.93
C TRP A 520 11.76 0.14 20.13
N SER A 521 11.57 -0.37 21.35
CA SER A 521 11.95 0.32 22.59
C SER A 521 13.46 0.55 22.67
N VAL A 522 13.86 1.75 23.05
CA VAL A 522 15.26 2.14 23.23
C VAL A 522 15.52 2.42 24.70
N ASP A 523 16.72 2.09 25.16
CA ASP A 523 17.19 2.48 26.49
C ASP A 523 17.37 4.00 26.55
N ASP A 524 16.94 4.62 27.66
CA ASP A 524 16.87 6.07 27.82
C ASP A 524 18.26 6.74 27.68
N GLU A 525 19.29 6.14 28.27
CA GLU A 525 20.67 6.62 28.17
C GLU A 525 21.23 6.52 26.74
N VAL A 526 20.84 5.47 26.01
CA VAL A 526 21.26 5.29 24.61
C VAL A 526 20.60 6.35 23.72
N ALA A 527 19.30 6.59 23.91
CA ALA A 527 18.57 7.64 23.19
C ALA A 527 19.23 9.01 23.39
N GLN A 528 19.57 9.35 24.64
CA GLN A 528 20.27 10.58 24.97
C GLN A 528 21.62 10.71 24.24
N GLU A 529 22.44 9.65 24.21
CA GLU A 529 23.73 9.67 23.52
C GLU A 529 23.57 9.84 22.00
N VAL A 530 22.58 9.19 21.38
CA VAL A 530 22.30 9.33 19.95
C VAL A 530 21.81 10.73 19.61
N VAL A 531 20.89 11.29 20.40
CA VAL A 531 20.35 12.63 20.18
C VAL A 531 21.44 13.69 20.30
N SER A 532 22.28 13.55 21.32
CA SER A 532 23.51 14.33 21.46
C SER A 532 24.42 14.15 20.22
N GLY A 533 24.73 12.93 19.80
CA GLY A 533 25.53 12.72 18.59
C GLY A 533 24.89 13.32 17.32
N PHE A 534 23.57 13.29 17.20
CA PHE A 534 22.81 13.73 16.05
C PHE A 534 22.89 15.25 15.85
N TYR A 535 22.54 16.03 16.89
CA TYR A 535 22.56 17.49 16.78
C TYR A 535 23.97 18.07 16.62
N ASP A 536 25.02 17.33 16.97
CA ASP A 536 26.42 17.73 16.68
C ASP A 536 26.71 17.74 15.18
N ASN A 537 25.98 16.91 14.42
CA ASN A 537 26.22 16.72 12.99
C ASN A 537 25.13 17.35 12.10
N LEU A 538 24.06 17.89 12.69
CA LEU A 538 22.92 18.46 11.95
C LEU A 538 23.21 19.90 11.46
N ILE A 539 23.97 20.67 12.22
CA ILE A 539 24.29 22.08 11.91
C ILE A 539 25.32 22.13 10.78
N ASP A 540 24.99 22.84 9.69
CA ASP A 540 25.88 23.04 8.54
C ASP A 540 27.07 23.96 8.85
N ASP A 541 28.04 24.01 7.93
CA ASP A 541 29.24 24.85 8.08
C ASP A 541 28.91 26.35 8.14
N SER A 542 27.69 26.74 7.75
CA SER A 542 27.16 28.12 7.84
C SER A 542 26.48 28.42 9.18
N GLY A 543 26.37 27.43 10.06
CA GLY A 543 25.73 27.55 11.37
C GLY A 543 24.20 27.49 11.30
N ARG A 544 23.61 26.89 10.25
CA ARG A 544 22.15 26.74 10.12
C ARG A 544 21.72 25.28 10.26
N LEU A 545 20.47 25.08 10.69
CA LEU A 545 19.84 23.77 10.65
C LEU A 545 19.52 23.40 9.20
N ASP A 546 19.99 22.23 8.79
CA ASP A 546 19.70 21.64 7.49
C ASP A 546 19.15 20.23 7.65
N CYS A 547 17.84 20.08 7.43
CA CYS A 547 17.17 18.79 7.51
C CYS A 547 17.68 17.77 6.50
N THR A 548 18.23 18.20 5.35
CA THR A 548 18.77 17.26 4.33
C THR A 548 19.98 16.48 4.83
N ARG A 549 20.60 16.95 5.93
CA ARG A 549 21.72 16.29 6.60
C ARG A 549 21.28 15.29 7.66
N ALA A 550 20.00 15.22 8.01
CA ALA A 550 19.51 14.40 9.13
C ALA A 550 19.94 12.93 9.01
N ALA A 551 19.79 12.31 7.84
CA ALA A 551 20.25 10.94 7.62
C ALA A 551 21.76 10.76 7.88
N THR A 552 22.58 11.69 7.42
CA THR A 552 24.04 11.66 7.61
C THR A 552 24.41 11.93 9.07
N ALA A 553 23.71 12.85 9.72
CA ALA A 553 23.89 13.18 11.12
C ALA A 553 23.57 11.98 12.02
N LEU A 554 22.45 11.30 11.75
CA LEU A 554 22.05 10.08 12.45
C LEU A 554 23.09 8.97 12.23
N HIS A 555 23.51 8.77 10.97
CA HIS A 555 24.54 7.78 10.64
C HIS A 555 25.86 8.01 11.39
N ASN A 556 26.29 9.26 11.49
CA ASN A 556 27.50 9.62 12.22
C ASN A 556 27.34 9.46 13.74
N ALA A 557 26.16 9.77 14.28
CA ALA A 557 25.84 9.53 15.69
C ALA A 557 25.90 8.03 16.03
N LEU A 558 25.25 7.19 15.23
CA LEU A 558 25.24 5.74 15.42
C LEU A 558 26.63 5.12 15.24
N LYS A 559 27.48 5.64 14.35
CA LYS A 559 28.89 5.21 14.25
C LYS A 559 29.69 5.49 15.52
N LYS A 560 29.43 6.61 16.21
CA LYS A 560 30.07 6.91 17.51
C LYS A 560 29.57 5.99 18.64
N LEU A 561 28.33 5.50 18.50
CA LEU A 561 27.67 4.59 19.44
C LEU A 561 28.17 3.14 19.35
N GLN A 562 28.84 2.73 18.27
CA GLN A 562 29.37 1.37 18.07
C GLN A 562 30.54 1.04 19.03
N ARG A 563 30.25 0.99 20.32
CA ARG A 563 31.13 0.56 21.42
C ARG A 563 30.74 -0.86 21.86
N SER A 564 31.65 -1.56 22.52
CA SER A 564 31.48 -2.98 22.90
C SER A 564 30.47 -3.22 24.03
N ASP A 565 30.05 -2.17 24.73
CA ASP A 565 29.16 -2.20 25.89
C ASP A 565 27.69 -2.01 25.54
N ILE A 566 27.38 -1.41 24.37
CA ILE A 566 26.01 -1.21 23.92
C ILE A 566 25.53 -2.42 23.11
N PRO A 567 24.40 -3.05 23.49
CA PRO A 567 23.77 -4.15 22.74
C PRO A 567 23.51 -3.81 21.26
N LEU A 568 23.66 -4.77 20.34
CA LEU A 568 23.44 -4.54 18.91
C LEU A 568 22.02 -4.01 18.62
N GLU A 569 21.02 -4.56 19.30
CA GLU A 569 19.62 -4.15 19.20
C GLU A 569 19.38 -2.70 19.60
N GLN A 570 20.23 -2.11 20.45
CA GLN A 570 20.16 -0.69 20.81
C GLN A 570 20.87 0.20 19.78
N GLN A 571 21.81 -0.37 19.00
CA GLN A 571 22.56 0.37 17.97
C GLN A 571 21.80 0.50 16.64
N ILE A 572 20.94 -0.47 16.32
CA ILE A 572 20.26 -0.58 15.02
C ILE A 572 18.77 -0.21 15.08
N VAL A 573 18.31 0.33 16.22
CA VAL A 573 16.90 0.64 16.43
C VAL A 573 16.45 1.90 15.69
N PHE A 574 17.37 2.84 15.44
CA PHE A 574 17.04 4.14 14.88
C PHE A 574 16.96 4.12 13.35
N VAL A 575 15.90 4.69 12.81
CA VAL A 575 15.67 4.84 11.38
C VAL A 575 15.39 6.30 11.02
N HIS A 576 15.85 6.68 9.84
CA HIS A 576 15.54 7.96 9.23
C HIS A 576 14.52 7.76 8.09
N LEU A 577 13.47 8.58 8.06
CA LEU A 577 12.45 8.63 7.02
C LEU A 577 12.43 10.01 6.36
N GLY A 578 12.42 10.06 5.02
CA GLY A 578 12.32 11.32 4.26
C GLY A 578 13.63 11.88 3.73
N VAL A 579 13.67 13.21 3.56
CA VAL A 579 14.72 13.96 2.84
C VAL A 579 15.82 14.44 3.74
#